data_AF-A0A9P0D6B7-F1
#
_entry.id   AF-A0A9P0D6B7-F1
#
_cell.length_a   1.000
_cell.length_b   1.000
_cell.length_c   1.000
_cell.angle_alpha   90.00
_cell.angle_beta   90.00
_cell.angle_gamma   90.00
#
_symmetry.space_group_name_H-M   'P 1'
#
loop_
_entity.id
_entity.type
_entity.pdbx_description
1 polymer ?
#
loop_
_entity_poly.entity_id
_entity_poly.type
_entity_poly.pdbx_seq_one_letter_code
_entity_poly.pdbx_strand_id
1 'polypeptide(L)'
;MLGIKPGLYWRICWKFVSPSFIICVVMFGLFHHQPLQYNEYLYPPWAEWVGWGLTLSSILMIPLFALIQIAKTKGTCMERLAISISPIEEHEEIRRTKLARRFKAKHWLFV
;
A
#
# COMPACT_ATOMS: atom_id res chain seq x y z
N MET A 1 -18.93 -12.30 4.97
CA MET A 1 -19.09 -13.50 4.13
C MET A 1 -19.54 -14.72 4.93
N LEU A 2 -18.90 -15.07 6.06
CA LEU A 2 -19.27 -16.26 6.86
C LEU A 2 -20.21 -15.99 8.06
N GLY A 3 -20.81 -14.79 8.17
CA GLY A 3 -21.66 -14.39 9.30
C GLY A 3 -20.94 -14.20 10.65
N ILE A 4 -19.74 -14.75 10.82
CA ILE A 4 -18.90 -14.62 12.01
C ILE A 4 -17.79 -13.58 11.84
N LYS A 5 -17.45 -12.89 12.93
CA LYS A 5 -16.32 -11.96 12.96
C LYS A 5 -15.02 -12.76 13.15
N PRO A 6 -13.93 -12.46 12.41
CA PRO A 6 -12.63 -13.09 12.64
C PRO A 6 -12.18 -12.86 14.08
N GLY A 7 -11.64 -13.91 14.72
CA GLY A 7 -11.09 -13.84 16.07
C GLY A 7 -9.92 -12.87 16.19
N LEU A 8 -9.59 -12.48 17.43
CA LEU A 8 -8.58 -11.45 17.72
C LEU A 8 -7.20 -11.78 17.15
N TYR A 9 -6.80 -13.07 17.20
CA TYR A 9 -5.54 -13.56 16.63
C TYR A 9 -5.37 -13.15 15.16
N TRP A 10 -6.39 -13.41 14.33
CA TRP A 10 -6.35 -13.11 12.90
C TRP A 10 -6.24 -11.62 12.61
N ARG A 11 -6.93 -10.79 13.41
CA ARG A 11 -6.91 -9.33 13.24
C ARG A 11 -5.56 -8.73 13.59
N ILE A 12 -4.94 -9.18 14.68
CA ILE A 12 -3.58 -8.76 15.07
C ILE A 12 -2.57 -9.18 14.00
N CYS A 13 -2.71 -10.40 13.49
CA CYS A 13 -1.85 -10.92 12.43
C CYS A 13 -1.87 -10.00 11.19
N TRP A 14 -3.05 -9.66 10.67
CA TRP A 14 -3.17 -8.83 9.47
C TRP A 14 -2.77 -7.37 9.69
N LYS A 15 -3.00 -6.83 10.89
CA LYS A 15 -2.72 -5.42 11.16
C LYS A 15 -1.25 -5.15 11.46
N PHE A 16 -0.56 -6.07 12.14
CA PHE A 16 0.78 -5.82 12.67
C PHE A 16 1.81 -6.85 12.20
N VAL A 17 1.51 -8.14 12.32
CA VAL A 17 2.49 -9.20 12.06
C VAL A 17 2.84 -9.27 10.58
N SER A 18 1.86 -9.36 9.69
CA SER A 18 2.11 -9.47 8.25
C SER A 18 2.83 -8.24 7.68
N PRO A 19 2.40 -6.99 7.97
CA PRO A 19 3.13 -5.82 7.48
C PRO A 19 4.56 -5.74 8.02
N SER A 20 4.76 -6.03 9.31
CA SER A 20 6.11 -6.03 9.90
C SER A 20 7.01 -7.06 9.25
N PHE A 21 6.52 -8.28 9.05
CA PHE A 21 7.31 -9.36 8.43
C PHE A 21 7.72 -9.01 7.00
N ILE A 22 6.80 -8.47 6.19
CA ILE A 22 7.08 -8.05 4.82
C ILE A 22 8.15 -6.95 4.81
N ILE A 23 8.04 -5.94 5.67
CA ILE A 23 9.04 -4.86 5.77
C ILE A 23 10.41 -5.44 6.15
N CYS A 24 10.47 -6.34 7.13
CA CYS A 24 11.73 -6.98 7.54
C CYS A 24 12.40 -7.73 6.36
N VAL A 25 11.65 -8.53 5.61
CA VAL A 25 12.19 -9.28 4.46
C VAL A 25 12.70 -8.35 3.37
N VAL A 26 11.93 -7.30 3.03
CA VAL A 26 12.33 -6.31 2.02
C VAL A 26 13.60 -5.56 2.45
N MET A 27 13.66 -5.10 3.70
CA MET A 27 14.84 -4.41 4.23
C MET A 27 16.08 -5.30 4.23
N PHE A 28 15.93 -6.57 4.62
CA PHE A 28 17.05 -7.51 4.60
C PHE A 28 17.56 -7.75 3.18
N GLY A 29 16.66 -7.91 2.21
CA GLY A 29 16.99 -8.06 0.80
C GLY A 29 17.70 -6.83 0.20
N LEU A 30 17.35 -5.62 0.65
CA LEU A 30 18.03 -4.38 0.25
C LEU A 30 19.42 -4.25 0.87
N PHE A 31 19.57 -4.55 2.17
CA PHE A 31 20.86 -4.42 2.85
C PHE A 31 21.88 -5.47 2.42
N HIS A 32 21.45 -6.68 2.09
CA HIS A 32 22.32 -7.78 1.66
C HIS A 32 22.31 -7.97 0.14
N HIS A 33 22.02 -6.92 -0.64
CA HIS A 33 22.05 -7.00 -2.09
C HIS A 33 23.47 -7.27 -2.59
N GLN A 34 23.65 -8.41 -3.26
CA GLN A 34 24.91 -8.78 -3.90
C GLN A 34 24.80 -8.57 -5.41
N PRO A 35 25.91 -8.23 -6.10
CA PRO A 35 25.91 -8.10 -7.56
C PRO A 35 25.45 -9.40 -8.20
N LEU A 36 24.62 -9.29 -9.24
CA LEU A 36 24.03 -10.44 -9.92
C LEU A 36 25.13 -11.29 -10.58
N GLN A 37 25.33 -12.51 -10.08
CA GLN A 37 26.30 -13.48 -10.61
C GLN A 37 25.59 -14.76 -10.98
N TYR A 38 25.92 -15.32 -12.14
CA TYR A 38 25.43 -16.61 -12.57
C TYR A 38 26.61 -17.49 -12.99
N ASN A 39 26.87 -18.54 -12.20
CA ASN A 39 28.10 -19.34 -12.28
C ASN A 39 29.35 -18.44 -12.21
N GLU A 40 30.24 -18.53 -13.20
CA GLU A 40 31.44 -17.70 -13.35
C GLU A 40 31.18 -16.36 -14.09
N TYR A 41 29.92 -16.08 -14.48
CA TYR A 41 29.58 -14.86 -15.21
C TYR A 41 29.03 -13.78 -14.26
N LEU A 42 29.82 -12.73 -14.10
CA LEU A 42 29.40 -11.47 -13.49
C LEU A 42 28.51 -10.70 -14.48
N TYR A 43 27.27 -10.44 -14.10
CA TYR A 43 26.42 -9.58 -14.92
C TYR A 43 26.99 -8.15 -14.95
N PRO A 44 26.95 -7.50 -16.11
CA PRO A 44 27.37 -6.12 -16.21
C PRO A 44 26.39 -5.21 -15.45
N PRO A 45 26.85 -4.09 -14.87
CA PRO A 45 26.00 -3.22 -14.04
C PRO A 45 24.73 -2.71 -14.72
N TRP A 46 24.73 -2.54 -16.05
CA TRP A 46 23.54 -2.11 -16.79
C TRP A 46 22.40 -3.13 -16.71
N ALA A 47 22.70 -4.43 -16.64
CA ALA A 47 21.68 -5.47 -16.56
C ALA A 47 20.97 -5.44 -15.20
N GLU A 48 21.72 -5.13 -14.15
CA GLU A 48 21.18 -4.92 -12.81
C GLU A 48 20.23 -3.70 -12.78
N TRP A 49 20.61 -2.58 -13.40
CA TRP A 49 19.74 -1.41 -13.53
C TRP A 49 18.45 -1.70 -14.31
N VAL A 50 18.50 -2.54 -15.35
CA VAL A 50 17.30 -2.98 -16.08
C VAL A 50 16.38 -3.79 -15.16
N GLY A 51 16.93 -4.70 -14.34
CA GLY A 51 16.18 -5.45 -13.35
C GLY A 51 15.48 -4.54 -12.34
N TRP A 52 16.22 -3.59 -11.76
CA TRP A 52 15.65 -2.58 -10.86
C TRP A 52 14.58 -1.73 -11.53
N GLY A 53 14.79 -1.33 -12.79
CA GLY A 53 13.81 -0.59 -13.57
C GLY A 53 12.49 -1.35 -13.74
N LEU A 54 12.56 -2.66 -14.01
CA LEU A 54 11.38 -3.53 -14.12
C LEU A 54 10.64 -3.64 -12.78
N THR A 55 11.37 -3.85 -11.68
CA THR A 55 10.78 -3.93 -10.33
C THR A 55 10.12 -2.61 -9.94
N LEU A 56 10.80 -1.48 -10.16
CA LEU A 56 10.27 -0.15 -9.85
C LEU A 56 9.06 0.21 -10.72
N SER A 57 9.02 -0.23 -11.98
CA SER A 57 7.88 -0.01 -12.87
C SER A 57 6.57 -0.55 -12.29
N SER A 58 6.59 -1.77 -11.76
CA SER A 58 5.41 -2.38 -11.11
C SER A 58 5.02 -1.62 -9.83
N ILE A 59 6.00 -1.27 -9.00
CA ILE A 59 5.76 -0.54 -7.75
C ILE A 59 5.21 0.86 -8.02
N LEU A 60 5.72 1.56 -9.04
CA LEU A 60 5.34 2.92 -9.41
C LEU A 60 3.89 3.02 -9.94
N MET A 61 3.33 1.93 -10.46
CA MET A 61 1.94 1.91 -10.92
C MET A 61 0.96 2.22 -9.77
N ILE A 62 1.24 1.75 -8.55
CA ILE A 62 0.37 1.96 -7.38
C ILE A 62 0.22 3.47 -7.04
N PRO A 63 1.30 4.23 -6.78
CA PRO A 63 1.19 5.66 -6.50
C PRO A 63 0.70 6.45 -7.72
N LEU A 64 1.05 6.06 -8.95
CA LEU A 64 0.58 6.73 -10.16
C LEU A 64 -0.95 6.70 -10.24
N PHE A 65 -1.55 5.52 -10.07
CA PHE A 65 -3.00 5.39 -10.06
C PHE A 65 -3.65 6.12 -8.88
N ALA A 66 -3.03 6.10 -7.69
CA ALA A 66 -3.51 6.85 -6.54
C ALA A 66 -3.56 8.37 -6.85
N LEU A 67 -2.50 8.92 -7.46
CA LEU A 67 -2.45 10.33 -7.85
C LEU A 67 -3.48 10.67 -8.92
N ILE A 68 -3.65 9.82 -9.95
CA ILE A 68 -4.66 10.01 -11.00
C ILE A 68 -6.07 10.04 -10.39
N GLN A 69 -6.38 9.15 -9.45
CA GLN A 69 -7.70 9.12 -8.79
C GLN A 69 -7.94 10.36 -7.94
N ILE A 70 -6.94 10.80 -7.17
CA ILE A 70 -7.02 12.04 -6.38
C ILE A 70 -7.19 13.26 -7.31
N ALA A 71 -6.50 13.31 -8.45
CA ALA A 71 -6.59 14.41 -9.41
C ALA A 71 -7.95 14.47 -10.13
N LYS A 72 -8.55 13.32 -10.46
CA LYS A 72 -9.89 13.23 -11.09
C LYS A 72 -11.02 13.56 -10.13
N THR A 73 -10.82 13.37 -8.82
CA THR A 73 -11.85 13.63 -7.81
C THR A 73 -12.08 15.13 -7.64
N LYS A 74 -13.33 15.58 -7.76
CA LYS A 74 -13.71 16.99 -7.53
C LYS A 74 -13.85 17.27 -6.04
N GLY A 75 -13.40 18.44 -5.59
CA GLY A 75 -13.48 18.88 -4.19
C GLY A 75 -12.18 19.51 -3.70
N THR A 76 -12.13 19.78 -2.39
CA THR A 76 -10.92 20.24 -1.68
C THR A 76 -9.89 19.12 -1.51
N CYS A 77 -8.62 19.44 -1.26
CA CYS A 77 -7.56 18.42 -1.11
C CYS A 77 -7.89 17.37 -0.04
N MET A 78 -8.45 17.80 1.10
CA MET A 78 -8.88 16.88 2.16
C MET A 78 -10.08 16.00 1.76
N GLU A 79 -11.07 16.55 1.04
CA GLU A 79 -12.22 15.77 0.54
C GLU A 79 -11.79 14.73 -0.50
N ARG A 80 -10.88 15.11 -1.41
CA ARG A 80 -10.32 14.19 -2.41
C ARG A 80 -9.61 13.02 -1.76
N LEU A 81 -8.77 13.30 -0.76
CA LEU A 81 -8.07 12.25 -0.01
C LEU A 81 -9.06 11.37 0.75
N ALA A 82 -10.03 11.98 1.45
CA ALA A 82 -11.06 11.25 2.20
C ALA A 82 -11.87 10.30 1.32
N ILE A 83 -12.31 10.75 0.15
CA ILE A 83 -13.04 9.92 -0.81
C ILE A 83 -12.13 8.80 -1.34
N SER A 84 -10.86 9.10 -1.62
CA SER A 84 -9.92 8.12 -2.20
C SER A 84 -9.54 6.99 -1.23
N ILE A 85 -9.54 7.24 0.08
CA ILE A 85 -9.24 6.21 1.11
C ILE A 85 -10.50 5.47 1.62
N SER A 86 -11.68 5.88 1.17
CA SER A 86 -12.96 5.34 1.63
C SER A 86 -13.57 4.41 0.56
N PRO A 87 -14.28 3.36 0.97
CA PRO A 87 -14.92 2.41 0.07
C PRO A 87 -16.09 3.09 -0.66
N ILE A 88 -16.44 2.57 -1.84
CA ILE A 88 -17.36 3.24 -2.76
C ILE A 88 -18.77 3.41 -2.19
N GLU A 89 -19.18 2.51 -1.30
CA GLU A 89 -20.46 2.54 -0.61
C GLU A 89 -20.58 3.77 0.32
N GLU A 90 -19.46 4.25 0.88
CA GLU A 90 -19.42 5.41 1.77
C GLU A 90 -19.31 6.74 0.99
N HIS A 91 -19.14 6.72 -0.33
CA HIS A 91 -18.88 7.94 -1.12
C HIS A 91 -20.07 8.91 -1.12
N GLU A 92 -21.30 8.39 -1.19
CA GLU A 92 -22.51 9.22 -1.16
C GLU A 92 -22.68 9.91 0.19
N GLU A 93 -22.45 9.18 1.29
CA GLU A 93 -22.50 9.73 2.65
C GLU A 93 -21.42 10.80 2.85
N ILE A 94 -20.18 10.52 2.45
CA ILE A 94 -19.07 11.48 2.58
C ILE A 94 -19.35 12.76 1.78
N ARG A 95 -19.94 12.66 0.58
CA ARG A 95 -20.33 13.84 -0.22
C ARG A 95 -21.45 14.64 0.44
N ARG A 96 -22.42 13.98 1.08
CA ARG A 96 -23.53 14.64 1.78
C ARG A 96 -23.08 15.30 3.08
N THR A 97 -22.33 14.59 3.92
CA THR A 97 -22.00 15.06 5.27
C THR A 97 -20.72 15.88 5.32
N LYS A 98 -19.85 15.79 4.29
CA LYS A 98 -18.47 16.35 4.27
C LYS A 98 -17.59 15.95 5.46
N LEU A 99 -18.00 14.95 6.23
CA LEU A 99 -17.31 14.47 7.43
C LEU A 99 -16.62 13.15 7.13
N ALA A 100 -15.30 13.20 7.00
CA ALA A 100 -14.48 12.01 6.84
C ALA A 100 -14.23 11.33 8.19
N ARG A 101 -15.09 10.34 8.54
CA ARG A 101 -14.98 9.57 9.79
C ARG A 101 -13.64 8.83 9.93
N ARG A 102 -13.00 8.50 8.80
CA ARG A 102 -11.75 7.72 8.69
C ARG A 102 -10.54 8.37 9.35
N PHE A 103 -10.52 9.70 9.50
CA PHE A 103 -9.44 10.41 10.20
C PHE A 103 -9.52 10.32 11.73
N LYS A 104 -10.61 9.78 12.29
CA LYS A 104 -10.73 9.60 13.74
C LYS A 104 -9.97 8.34 14.17
N ALA A 105 -8.95 8.51 15.01
CA ALA A 105 -8.14 7.41 15.56
C ALA A 105 -8.95 6.30 16.23
N LYS A 106 -10.13 6.61 16.78
CA LYS A 106 -11.06 5.63 17.36
C LYS A 106 -11.50 4.55 16.36
N HIS A 107 -11.59 4.89 15.07
CA HIS A 107 -11.95 3.91 14.02
C HIS A 107 -10.81 2.91 13.77
N TRP A 108 -9.57 3.37 13.86
CA TRP A 108 -8.38 2.54 13.66
C TRP A 108 -8.01 1.70 14.89
N LEU A 109 -8.52 2.05 16.08
CA LEU A 109 -8.24 1.36 17.34
C LEU A 109 -9.18 0.17 17.62
N PHE A 110 -10.20 -0.06 16.79
CA PHE A 110 -10.97 -1.30 16.84
C PHE A 110 -10.12 -2.46 16.27
N VAL A 111 -9.29 -3.06 17.13
CA VAL A 111 -8.69 -4.38 16.91
C VAL A 111 -9.69 -5.42 17.38
#